data_AF-A0A4P5WT28-F1
#
_entry.id   AF-A0A4P5WT28-F1
#
_cell.length_a   1.000
_cell.length_b   1.000
_cell.length_c   1.000
_cell.angle_alpha   90.00
_cell.angle_beta   90.00
_cell.angle_gamma   90.00
#
_symmetry.space_group_name_H-M   'P 1'
#
loop_
_entity.id
_entity.type
_entity.pdbx_description
1 polymer ?
#
loop_
_entity_poly.entity_id
_entity_poly.type
_entity_poly.pdbx_seq_one_letter_code
_entity_poly.pdbx_strand_id
1 'polypeptide(L)'
;MLIDSEDPLPDIETPWAHLKVRDGWEKPEDASSEQVLMMTTCMETWIVADRAALRTHFGQNLQESSLPALVNLESRLRDAVQGALVHATRNCANQYRKGKRSFEILAELTPDTLSAFLPSFVRTRRILSEKLRQR
;
A
#
# COMPACT_ATOMS: atom_id res chain seq x y z
N MET A 1 1.55 13.07 -7.88
CA MET A 1 0.89 11.81 -8.31
C MET A 1 0.98 10.81 -7.17
N LEU A 2 -0.07 10.02 -6.94
CA LEU A 2 -0.02 8.86 -6.06
C LEU A 2 -0.01 7.61 -6.95
N ILE A 3 1.04 6.79 -6.85
CA ILE A 3 1.32 5.71 -7.81
C ILE A 3 1.68 4.43 -7.04
N ASP A 4 1.24 3.27 -7.53
CA ASP A 4 1.74 1.96 -7.08
C ASP A 4 3.20 1.81 -7.50
N SER A 5 4.09 1.47 -6.58
CA SER A 5 5.51 1.24 -6.93
C SER A 5 5.69 -0.04 -7.75
N GLU A 6 4.69 -0.94 -7.75
CA GLU A 6 4.62 -2.23 -8.44
C GLU A 6 5.66 -3.27 -7.94
N ASP A 7 6.89 -2.82 -7.69
CA ASP A 7 7.97 -3.55 -7.05
C ASP A 7 8.40 -2.89 -5.73
N PRO A 8 9.06 -3.63 -4.81
CA PRO A 8 9.67 -3.07 -3.62
C PRO A 8 10.54 -1.86 -3.94
N LEU A 9 10.34 -0.78 -3.20
CA LEU A 9 11.05 0.47 -3.39
C LEU A 9 12.34 0.46 -2.54
N PRO A 10 13.54 0.41 -3.14
CA PRO A 10 14.78 0.30 -2.37
C PRO A 10 15.06 1.54 -1.50
N ASP A 11 14.67 2.71 -2.01
CA ASP A 11 14.78 3.98 -1.30
C ASP A 11 13.53 4.82 -1.56
N ILE A 12 12.78 5.09 -0.49
CA ILE A 12 11.52 5.83 -0.55
C ILE A 12 11.70 7.31 -0.87
N GLU A 13 12.90 7.88 -0.68
CA GLU A 13 13.18 9.29 -0.94
C GLU A 13 13.62 9.58 -2.39
N THR A 14 13.88 8.54 -3.18
CA THR A 14 14.27 8.65 -4.60
C THR A 14 13.25 7.99 -5.56
N PRO A 15 11.96 8.34 -5.50
CA PRO A 15 10.90 7.68 -6.28
C PRO A 15 11.10 7.78 -7.80
N TRP A 16 11.72 8.85 -8.30
CA TRP A 16 12.03 8.99 -9.72
C TRP A 16 13.11 8.01 -10.20
N ALA A 17 14.06 7.64 -9.35
CA ALA A 17 15.06 6.62 -9.72
C ALA A 17 14.39 5.26 -9.90
N HIS A 18 13.45 4.93 -9.00
CA HIS A 18 12.62 3.73 -9.12
C HIS A 18 11.78 3.71 -10.40
N LEU A 19 11.02 4.78 -10.64
CA LEU A 19 10.18 4.90 -11.84
C LEU A 19 11.02 4.85 -13.13
N LYS A 20 12.23 5.41 -13.13
CA LYS A 20 13.12 5.32 -14.29
C LYS A 20 13.55 3.87 -14.56
N VAL A 21 13.98 3.15 -13.53
CA VAL A 21 14.45 1.77 -13.67
C VAL A 21 13.30 0.81 -14.03
N ARG A 22 12.14 0.98 -13.41
CA ARG A 22 11.01 0.04 -13.50
C ARG A 22 10.04 0.34 -14.63
N ASP A 23 9.80 1.62 -14.91
CA ASP A 23 8.83 2.10 -15.90
C ASP A 23 9.45 2.85 -17.09
N GLY A 24 10.74 3.20 -17.03
CA GLY A 24 11.36 4.08 -18.03
C GLY A 24 10.91 5.53 -17.94
N TRP A 25 10.35 5.96 -16.81
CA TRP A 25 9.89 7.35 -16.66
C TRP A 25 11.07 8.26 -16.34
N GLU A 26 11.33 9.21 -17.24
CA GLU A 26 12.28 10.29 -16.98
C GLU A 26 11.66 11.33 -16.05
N LYS A 27 12.46 11.83 -15.10
CA LYS A 27 12.05 12.92 -14.22
C LYS A 27 11.95 14.22 -15.03
N PRO A 28 10.80 14.93 -15.04
CA PRO A 28 10.71 16.26 -15.63
C PRO A 28 11.67 17.26 -14.96
N GLU A 29 12.16 18.25 -15.70
CA GLU A 29 13.20 19.19 -15.25
C GLU A 29 12.83 19.89 -13.93
N ASP A 30 11.61 20.43 -13.84
CA ASP A 30 11.13 21.13 -12.64
C ASP A 30 10.45 20.23 -11.60
N ALA A 31 10.49 18.90 -11.78
CA ALA A 31 9.84 17.98 -10.87
C ALA A 31 10.68 17.71 -9.62
N SER A 32 10.06 17.74 -8.44
CA SER A 32 10.67 17.29 -7.18
C SER A 32 10.31 15.84 -6.87
N SER A 33 11.11 15.18 -6.02
CA SER A 33 10.78 13.84 -5.50
C SER A 33 9.49 13.84 -4.66
N GLU A 34 9.11 14.98 -4.09
CA GLU A 34 7.90 15.09 -3.26
C GLU A 34 6.61 15.10 -4.09
N GLN A 35 6.71 15.38 -5.39
CA GLN A 35 5.57 15.32 -6.30
C GLN A 35 5.20 13.89 -6.71
N VAL A 36 6.03 12.91 -6.36
CA VAL A 36 5.72 11.48 -6.48
C VAL A 36 5.50 10.91 -5.08
N LEU A 37 4.26 10.50 -4.84
CA LEU A 37 3.81 9.81 -3.65
C LEU A 37 3.65 8.34 -4.02
N MET A 38 4.27 7.46 -3.24
CA MET A 38 4.22 6.02 -3.49
C MET A 38 3.17 5.39 -2.58
N MET A 39 2.25 4.63 -3.17
CA MET A 39 1.24 3.89 -2.43
C MET A 39 1.84 2.65 -1.73
N THR A 40 3.08 2.22 -2.00
CA THR A 40 3.68 0.87 -1.81
C THR A 40 3.62 0.05 -3.11
N THR A 41 4.04 -1.22 -3.06
CA THR A 41 4.01 -2.16 -4.19
C THR A 41 2.61 -2.30 -4.80
N CYS A 42 1.57 -2.26 -3.98
CA CYS A 42 0.19 -2.24 -4.43
C CYS A 42 -0.76 -1.84 -3.29
N MET A 43 -1.95 -1.38 -3.65
CA MET A 43 -3.05 -1.10 -2.71
C MET A 43 -3.31 -2.22 -1.69
N GLU A 44 -3.17 -3.50 -2.08
CA GLU A 44 -3.39 -4.62 -1.17
C GLU A 44 -2.41 -4.65 0.00
N THR A 45 -1.23 -4.03 -0.13
CA THR A 45 -0.28 -3.85 0.96
C THR A 45 -0.87 -2.96 2.07
N TRP A 46 -1.65 -1.93 1.73
CA TRP A 46 -2.38 -1.12 2.72
C TRP A 46 -3.44 -1.95 3.43
N ILE A 47 -4.22 -2.72 2.66
CA ILE A 47 -5.27 -3.58 3.19
C ILE A 47 -4.69 -4.62 4.15
N VAL A 48 -3.59 -5.25 3.77
CA VAL A 48 -2.90 -6.26 4.57
C VAL A 48 -2.24 -5.64 5.82
N ALA A 49 -1.81 -4.39 5.79
CA ALA A 49 -1.25 -3.74 6.97
C ALA A 49 -2.29 -3.56 8.09
N ASP A 50 -3.56 -3.32 7.75
CA ASP A 50 -4.62 -3.10 8.73
C ASP A 50 -5.37 -4.41 9.09
N ARG A 51 -4.79 -5.15 10.04
CA ARG A 51 -5.39 -6.38 10.58
C ARG A 51 -6.74 -6.14 11.25
N ALA A 52 -6.94 -4.98 11.87
CA ALA A 52 -8.18 -4.68 12.56
C ALA A 52 -9.32 -4.46 11.55
N ALA A 53 -9.08 -3.69 10.49
CA ALA A 53 -10.03 -3.51 9.39
C ALA A 53 -10.37 -4.86 8.73
N LEU A 54 -9.36 -5.69 8.45
CA LEU A 54 -9.59 -7.03 7.89
C LEU A 54 -10.49 -7.90 8.76
N ARG A 55 -10.27 -7.93 10.08
CA ARG A 55 -11.11 -8.70 11.02
C ARG A 55 -12.55 -8.19 11.05
N THR A 56 -12.73 -6.87 11.04
CA THR A 56 -14.05 -6.24 11.00
C THR A 56 -14.79 -6.58 9.70
N HIS A 57 -14.10 -6.47 8.57
CA HIS A 57 -14.69 -6.66 7.24
C HIS A 57 -15.00 -8.13 6.90
N PHE A 58 -14.09 -9.05 7.23
CA PHE A 58 -14.17 -10.47 6.84
C PHE A 58 -14.63 -11.41 7.96
N GLY A 59 -14.62 -10.94 9.21
CA GLY A 59 -15.07 -11.67 10.38
C GLY A 59 -14.28 -12.94 10.65
N GLN A 60 -14.96 -13.94 11.24
CA GLN A 60 -14.35 -15.18 11.73
C GLN A 60 -13.82 -16.09 10.61
N ASN A 61 -14.24 -15.90 9.36
CA ASN A 61 -13.79 -16.71 8.22
C ASN A 61 -12.46 -16.23 7.63
N LEU A 62 -11.93 -15.09 8.11
CA LEU A 62 -10.62 -14.61 7.73
C LEU A 62 -9.52 -15.54 8.24
N GLN A 63 -8.73 -16.09 7.33
CA GLN A 63 -7.53 -16.84 7.69
C GLN A 63 -6.33 -15.91 7.83
N GLU A 64 -6.30 -15.15 8.91
CA GLU A 64 -5.27 -14.13 9.13
C GLU A 64 -3.83 -14.71 9.13
N SER A 65 -3.65 -15.96 9.56
CA SER A 65 -2.37 -16.67 9.53
C SER A 65 -1.81 -16.88 8.12
N SER A 66 -2.64 -16.75 7.08
CA SER A 66 -2.22 -16.81 5.68
C SER A 66 -1.62 -15.50 5.16
N LEU A 67 -1.71 -14.42 5.94
CA LEU A 67 -1.25 -13.10 5.54
C LEU A 67 0.24 -12.94 5.87
N PRO A 68 0.98 -12.14 5.07
CA PRO A 68 2.41 -11.93 5.32
C PRO A 68 2.66 -11.24 6.66
N ALA A 69 3.82 -11.47 7.26
CA ALA A 69 4.22 -10.75 8.46
C ALA A 69 4.27 -9.23 8.20
N LEU A 70 3.86 -8.44 9.20
CA LEU A 70 3.84 -6.97 9.11
C LEU A 70 5.25 -6.36 9.08
N VAL A 71 6.26 -7.09 9.56
CA VAL A 71 7.66 -6.66 9.49
C VAL A 71 8.12 -6.57 8.03
N ASN A 72 8.67 -5.42 7.66
CA ASN A 72 9.16 -5.11 6.32
C ASN A 72 8.13 -5.40 5.21
N LEU A 73 6.86 -5.11 5.45
CA LEU A 73 5.77 -5.47 4.55
C LEU A 73 5.94 -4.87 3.13
N GLU A 74 6.48 -3.65 3.01
CA GLU A 74 6.75 -3.00 1.72
C GLU A 74 7.87 -3.67 0.89
N SER A 75 8.65 -4.58 1.48
CA SER A 75 9.67 -5.37 0.77
C SER A 75 9.09 -6.55 -0.02
N ARG A 76 7.79 -6.83 0.15
CA ARG A 76 7.14 -7.98 -0.48
C ARG A 76 6.72 -7.65 -1.90
N LEU A 77 6.91 -8.62 -2.80
CA LEU A 77 6.42 -8.53 -4.16
C LEU A 77 4.89 -8.42 -4.19
N ARG A 78 4.39 -7.65 -5.16
CA ARG A 78 2.95 -7.44 -5.38
C ARG A 78 2.15 -8.73 -5.40
N ASP A 79 2.57 -9.69 -6.23
CA ASP A 79 1.84 -10.95 -6.43
C ASP A 79 1.79 -11.79 -5.14
N ALA A 80 2.82 -11.70 -4.30
CA ALA A 80 2.85 -12.37 -3.01
C ALA A 80 1.82 -11.77 -2.03
N VAL A 81 1.71 -10.44 -1.98
CA VAL A 81 0.73 -9.74 -1.13
C VAL A 81 -0.70 -10.01 -1.62
N GLN A 82 -0.93 -9.86 -2.93
CA GLN A 82 -2.24 -10.09 -3.54
C GLN A 82 -2.69 -11.56 -3.39
N GLY A 83 -1.80 -12.51 -3.69
CA GLY A 83 -2.07 -13.93 -3.53
C GLY A 83 -2.40 -14.30 -2.09
N ALA A 84 -1.64 -13.76 -1.11
CA ALA A 84 -1.89 -13.99 0.30
C ALA A 84 -3.25 -13.42 0.76
N LEU A 85 -3.64 -12.24 0.30
CA LEU A 85 -4.94 -11.64 0.64
C LEU A 85 -6.12 -12.43 0.04
N VAL A 86 -6.00 -12.84 -1.23
CA VAL A 86 -7.00 -13.73 -1.88
C VAL A 86 -7.11 -15.05 -1.14
N HIS A 87 -5.98 -15.63 -0.74
CA HIS A 87 -5.95 -16.89 0.01
C HIS A 87 -6.56 -16.73 1.41
N ALA A 88 -6.19 -15.68 2.15
CA ALA A 88 -6.68 -15.42 3.50
C ALA A 88 -8.21 -15.24 3.55
N THR A 89 -8.80 -14.75 2.48
CA THR A 89 -10.24 -14.45 2.40
C THR A 89 -11.05 -15.52 1.66
N ARG A 90 -10.43 -16.65 1.25
CA ARG A 90 -11.04 -17.66 0.37
C ARG A 90 -12.30 -18.33 0.91
N ASN A 91 -12.43 -18.39 2.23
CA ASN A 91 -13.59 -18.98 2.90
C ASN A 91 -14.62 -17.92 3.35
N CYS A 92 -14.34 -16.64 3.13
CA CYS A 92 -15.27 -15.56 3.44
C CYS A 92 -16.37 -15.51 2.36
N ALA A 93 -17.63 -15.36 2.78
CA ALA A 93 -18.73 -15.11 1.85
C ALA A 93 -18.48 -13.87 1.00
N ASN A 94 -17.73 -12.91 1.54
CA ASN A 94 -17.28 -11.70 0.88
C ASN A 94 -15.83 -11.74 0.37
N GLN A 95 -15.28 -12.89 -0.02
CA GLN A 95 -13.89 -13.06 -0.53
C GLN A 95 -13.37 -11.86 -1.32
N TYR A 96 -12.13 -11.45 -0.99
CA TYR A 96 -11.45 -10.37 -1.66
C TYR A 96 -11.33 -10.61 -3.17
N ARG A 97 -11.73 -9.62 -3.98
CA ARG A 97 -11.51 -9.56 -5.42
C ARG A 97 -11.12 -8.14 -5.82
N LYS A 98 -9.96 -8.02 -6.46
CA LYS A 98 -9.45 -6.75 -6.98
C LYS A 98 -10.49 -6.03 -7.85
N GLY A 99 -10.61 -4.72 -7.69
CA GLY A 99 -11.53 -3.86 -8.44
C GLY A 99 -12.99 -3.94 -8.02
N LYS A 100 -13.53 -5.14 -7.78
CA LYS A 100 -14.96 -5.30 -7.42
C LYS A 100 -15.26 -4.87 -5.99
N ARG A 101 -14.36 -5.20 -5.04
CA ARG A 101 -14.57 -4.98 -3.59
C ARG A 101 -13.39 -4.33 -2.88
N SER A 102 -12.33 -3.98 -3.61
CA SER A 102 -11.15 -3.32 -3.04
C SER A 102 -11.50 -2.00 -2.37
N PHE A 103 -12.47 -1.27 -2.92
CA PHE A 103 -12.90 0.04 -2.38
C PHE A 103 -13.66 -0.07 -1.06
N GLU A 104 -14.39 -1.17 -0.83
CA GLU A 104 -15.16 -1.38 0.41
C GLU A 104 -14.21 -1.42 1.60
N ILE A 105 -13.20 -2.30 1.55
CA ILE A 105 -12.22 -2.42 2.62
C ILE A 105 -11.25 -1.22 2.69
N LEU A 106 -10.93 -0.57 1.56
CA LEU A 106 -10.12 0.64 1.58
C LEU A 106 -10.73 1.76 2.43
N ALA A 107 -12.05 1.90 2.39
CA ALA A 107 -12.77 2.91 3.16
C ALA A 107 -12.73 2.64 4.68
N GLU A 108 -12.43 1.41 5.08
CA GLU A 108 -12.37 0.97 6.47
C GLU A 108 -10.95 1.05 7.07
N LEU A 109 -9.93 1.36 6.27
CA LEU A 109 -8.54 1.40 6.74
C LEU A 109 -8.29 2.58 7.68
N THR A 110 -7.47 2.35 8.71
CA THR A 110 -7.07 3.37 9.67
C THR A 110 -5.69 3.93 9.33
N PRO A 111 -5.54 5.23 9.04
CA PRO A 111 -4.25 5.83 8.67
C PRO A 111 -3.13 5.64 9.70
N ASP A 112 -3.46 5.62 10.99
CA ASP A 112 -2.45 5.43 12.04
C ASP A 112 -1.91 3.99 12.06
N THR A 113 -2.75 3.00 11.78
CA THR A 113 -2.30 1.61 11.59
C THR A 113 -1.36 1.49 10.39
N LEU A 114 -1.70 2.12 9.26
CA LEU A 114 -0.83 2.13 8.08
C LEU A 114 0.51 2.78 8.38
N SER A 115 0.52 3.88 9.14
CA SER A 115 1.74 4.61 9.49
C SER A 115 2.69 3.82 10.38
N ALA A 116 2.18 2.86 11.15
CA ALA A 116 3.00 2.00 11.99
C ALA A 116 3.84 0.98 11.20
N PHE A 117 3.39 0.62 9.97
CA PHE A 117 3.99 -0.47 9.21
C PHE A 117 4.52 -0.08 7.82
N LEU A 118 4.10 1.08 7.29
CA LEU A 118 4.32 1.45 5.89
C LEU A 118 5.12 2.76 5.76
N PRO A 119 6.46 2.68 5.62
CA PRO A 119 7.32 3.85 5.40
C PRO A 119 6.87 4.76 4.25
N SER A 120 6.43 4.22 3.13
CA SER A 120 5.94 5.02 1.98
C SER A 120 4.68 5.82 2.32
N PHE A 121 3.80 5.27 3.16
CA PHE A 121 2.61 5.96 3.67
C PHE A 121 3.00 7.09 4.63
N VAL A 122 3.97 6.85 5.53
CA VAL A 122 4.51 7.88 6.42
C VAL A 122 5.12 9.04 5.62
N ARG A 123 5.92 8.73 4.60
CA ARG A 123 6.49 9.74 3.69
C ARG A 123 5.38 10.56 3.01
N THR A 124 4.35 9.89 2.51
CA THR A 124 3.19 10.54 1.89
C THR A 124 2.47 11.47 2.87
N ARG A 125 2.19 11.01 4.10
CA ARG A 125 1.57 11.84 5.14
C ARG A 125 2.43 13.06 5.47
N ARG A 126 3.75 12.90 5.62
CA ARG A 126 4.70 13.99 5.88
C ARG A 126 4.60 15.09 4.82
N ILE A 127 4.79 14.71 3.55
CA ILE A 127 4.75 15.64 2.41
C ILE A 127 3.40 16.36 2.34
N LEU A 128 2.29 15.62 2.39
CA LEU A 128 0.96 16.22 2.29
C LEU A 128 0.70 17.18 3.45
N SER A 129 1.10 16.83 4.67
CA SER A 129 0.94 17.69 5.85
C SER A 129 1.74 18.98 5.71
N GLU A 130 2.98 18.92 5.19
CA GLU A 130 3.81 20.11 4.94
C GLU A 130 3.20 21.00 3.85
N LYS A 131 2.78 20.44 2.71
CA LYS A 131 2.25 21.22 1.58
C LYS A 131 0.85 21.78 1.83
N LEU A 132 0.01 21.10 2.60
CA LEU A 132 -1.35 21.58 2.93
C LEU A 132 -1.33 22.68 3.99
N ARG A 133 -0.34 22.69 4.88
CA ARG A 133 -0.17 23.77 5.88
C ARG A 133 0.40 25.07 5.31
N GLN A 134 0.95 25.03 4.11
CA GLN A 134 1.51 26.20 3.40
C GLN A 134 0.46 26.93 2.55
N ARG A 135 -0.82 26.55 2.66
CA ARG A 135 -1.97 27.22 2.03
C ARG A 135 -2.75 28.00 3.06
#